data_AF-A0AAD5X5U7-F1
#
_entry.id   AF-A0AAD5X5U7-F1
#
_cell.length_a   1.000
_cell.length_b   1.000
_cell.length_c   1.000
_cell.angle_alpha   90.00
_cell.angle_beta   90.00
_cell.angle_gamma   90.00
#
_symmetry.space_group_name_H-M   'P 1'
#
loop_
_entity.id
_entity.type
_entity.pdbx_description
1 polymer ?
#
loop_
_entity_poly.entity_id
_entity_poly.type
_entity_poly.pdbx_seq_one_letter_code
_entity_poly.pdbx_strand_id
1 'polypeptide(L)'
;MQVFTPQALSLQYLADVHSRYSSLEETQTAVAEVVNSLGYMHPRTVQTLLRAYNRLEDPVGAVKLLRSFRGKDGVRLDDQNYSYILRICRKHCSSSDLLKLYREFRDESWTPTQFTFQELIASCVDNRNMNLLKEVIKERETAGLPSSIQAESKILDAVIKTGRNVDSLQFLSDLRTRGICPDIHTYGSLISHAIKQNNQEVVDTLFKQLDEDGLVPSQSFGVLVMVAFAVVGSGKQADEYITVLKNQGVALTSRMYASLIDAHATAGDTWSAEMAFHIMVQRGVVPTARCYEGLAKAYMKEGAADTISDLIDRMRGEGVSVNSGIYCKLFEGLWRGGVLLFL
;
A
#
# COMPACT_ATOMS: atom_id res chain seq x y z
N MET A 1 29.38 -1.83 -36.50
CA MET A 1 29.67 -2.92 -35.54
C MET A 1 30.75 -2.38 -34.60
N GLN A 2 30.37 -1.69 -33.52
CA GLN A 2 31.35 -1.13 -32.58
C GLN A 2 31.78 -2.22 -31.61
N VAL A 3 33.08 -2.53 -31.62
CA VAL A 3 33.71 -3.55 -30.79
C VAL A 3 33.80 -2.98 -29.37
N PHE A 4 33.03 -3.55 -28.44
CA PHE A 4 33.20 -3.27 -27.02
C PHE A 4 34.61 -3.72 -26.62
N THR A 5 35.43 -2.80 -26.12
CA THR A 5 36.76 -3.14 -25.63
C THR A 5 36.64 -3.98 -24.34
N PRO A 6 37.47 -5.02 -24.13
CA PRO A 6 37.43 -5.88 -22.94
C PRO A 6 37.48 -5.11 -21.61
N GLN A 7 38.12 -3.93 -21.61
CA GLN A 7 38.19 -3.02 -20.46
C GLN A 7 36.82 -2.50 -20.00
N ALA A 8 35.87 -2.26 -20.92
CA ALA A 8 34.55 -1.73 -20.56
C ALA A 8 33.70 -2.75 -19.78
N LEU A 9 33.78 -4.02 -20.18
CA LEU A 9 33.05 -5.11 -19.51
C LEU A 9 33.68 -5.46 -18.16
N SER A 10 35.00 -5.43 -18.03
CA SER A 10 35.69 -5.66 -16.75
C SER A 10 35.38 -4.55 -15.74
N LEU A 11 35.35 -3.29 -16.18
CA LEU A 11 35.03 -2.15 -15.33
C LEU A 11 33.54 -2.13 -14.92
N GLN A 12 32.64 -2.52 -15.82
CA GLN A 12 31.22 -2.71 -15.49
C GLN A 12 31.02 -3.83 -14.46
N TYR A 13 31.73 -4.95 -14.60
CA TYR A 13 31.69 -6.05 -13.65
C TYR A 13 32.25 -5.64 -12.29
N LEU A 14 33.36 -4.88 -12.26
CA LEU A 14 33.91 -4.32 -11.03
C LEU A 14 32.91 -3.41 -10.32
N ALA A 15 32.26 -2.47 -11.01
CA ALA A 15 31.24 -1.62 -10.40
C ALA A 15 30.04 -2.42 -9.85
N ASP A 16 29.59 -3.46 -10.58
CA ASP A 16 28.50 -4.33 -10.12
C ASP A 16 28.90 -5.21 -8.92
N VAL A 17 30.14 -5.71 -8.88
CA VAL A 17 30.68 -6.51 -7.77
C VAL A 17 30.91 -5.64 -6.54
N HIS A 18 31.53 -4.46 -6.68
CA HIS A 18 31.73 -3.53 -5.56
C HIS A 18 30.38 -3.10 -4.97
N SER A 19 29.36 -2.84 -5.79
CA SER A 19 28.01 -2.52 -5.27
C SER A 19 27.33 -3.65 -4.47
N ARG A 20 27.85 -4.88 -4.54
CA ARG A 20 27.31 -6.04 -3.82
C ARG A 20 28.10 -6.39 -2.56
N TYR A 21 29.39 -6.05 -2.51
CA TYR A 21 30.32 -6.58 -1.50
C TYR A 21 31.27 -5.55 -0.89
N SER A 22 31.27 -4.29 -1.35
CA SER A 22 32.19 -3.24 -0.93
C SER A 22 31.51 -2.05 -0.24
N SER A 23 32.33 -1.16 0.34
CA SER A 23 31.89 0.10 0.94
C SER A 23 31.38 1.11 -0.10
N LEU A 24 30.60 2.11 0.35
CA LEU A 24 30.08 3.21 -0.48
C LEU A 24 31.20 3.93 -1.24
N GLU A 25 32.31 4.22 -0.55
CA GLU A 25 33.45 4.95 -1.10
C GLU A 25 34.13 4.15 -2.23
N GLU A 26 34.44 2.87 -2.00
CA GLU A 26 35.05 2.00 -3.02
C GLU A 26 34.20 1.91 -4.28
N THR A 27 32.88 1.81 -4.13
CA THR A 27 31.98 1.74 -5.27
C THR A 27 31.89 3.09 -6.01
N GLN A 28 31.89 4.21 -5.29
CA GLN A 28 31.94 5.55 -5.92
C GLN A 28 33.25 5.78 -6.67
N THR A 29 34.39 5.33 -6.14
CA THR A 29 35.70 5.40 -6.81
C THR A 29 35.72 4.52 -8.06
N ALA A 30 35.26 3.28 -7.97
CA ALA A 30 35.18 2.37 -9.11
C ALA A 30 34.26 2.93 -10.22
N VAL A 31 33.11 3.53 -9.84
CA VAL A 31 32.25 4.20 -10.82
C VAL A 31 32.95 5.41 -11.45
N ALA A 32 33.66 6.23 -10.68
CA ALA A 32 34.40 7.38 -11.21
C ALA A 32 35.50 6.94 -12.21
N GLU A 33 36.19 5.84 -11.94
CA GLU A 33 37.16 5.24 -12.86
C GLU A 33 36.49 4.76 -14.16
N VAL A 34 35.34 4.09 -14.07
CA VAL A 34 34.55 3.67 -15.25
C VAL A 34 34.16 4.88 -16.10
N VAL A 35 33.72 5.96 -15.46
CA VAL A 35 33.31 7.20 -16.13
C VAL A 35 34.47 7.90 -16.82
N ASN A 36 35.66 7.92 -16.21
CA ASN A 36 36.83 8.60 -16.75
C ASN A 36 37.56 7.78 -17.82
N SER A 37 37.43 6.45 -17.81
CA SER A 37 38.12 5.55 -18.75
C SER A 37 37.34 5.28 -20.03
N LEU A 38 36.00 5.42 -20.01
CA LEU A 38 35.16 5.14 -21.18
C LEU A 38 34.84 6.42 -21.96
N GLY A 39 35.45 6.57 -23.14
CA GLY A 39 35.13 7.65 -24.09
C GLY A 39 33.77 7.49 -24.78
N TYR A 40 33.14 6.31 -24.70
CA TYR A 40 31.77 6.04 -25.15
C TYR A 40 31.04 5.17 -24.13
N MET A 41 29.85 5.60 -23.70
CA MET A 41 29.01 4.85 -22.76
C MET A 41 27.65 4.55 -23.36
N HIS A 42 27.39 3.24 -23.50
CA HIS A 42 26.10 2.71 -23.95
C HIS A 42 25.05 2.84 -22.83
N PRO A 43 23.76 3.06 -23.14
CA PRO A 43 22.70 3.20 -22.14
C PRO A 43 22.67 2.05 -21.10
N ARG A 44 22.92 0.81 -21.53
CA ARG A 44 23.03 -0.38 -20.64
C ARG A 44 24.13 -0.26 -19.57
N THR A 45 25.25 0.37 -19.91
CA THR A 45 26.36 0.61 -18.97
C THR A 45 25.91 1.60 -17.91
N VAL A 46 25.30 2.71 -18.33
CA VAL A 46 24.71 3.70 -17.42
C VAL A 46 23.66 3.06 -16.51
N GLN A 47 22.78 2.22 -17.05
CA GLN A 47 21.78 1.49 -16.25
C GLN A 47 22.41 0.59 -15.19
N THR A 48 23.57 -0.02 -15.47
CA THR A 48 24.30 -0.85 -14.52
C THR A 48 24.90 -0.02 -13.38
N LEU A 49 25.45 1.15 -13.70
CA LEU A 49 25.95 2.09 -12.70
C LEU A 49 24.80 2.62 -11.82
N LEU A 50 23.64 2.94 -12.41
CA LEU A 50 22.46 3.33 -11.63
C LEU A 50 21.96 2.20 -10.72
N ARG A 51 22.03 0.94 -11.14
CA ARG A 51 21.72 -0.22 -10.27
C ARG A 51 22.67 -0.32 -9.08
N ALA A 52 23.95 -0.02 -9.28
CA ALA A 52 24.92 0.04 -8.19
C ALA A 52 24.53 1.12 -7.17
N TYR A 53 24.26 2.36 -7.61
CA TYR A 53 23.78 3.42 -6.71
C TYR A 53 22.45 3.10 -6.01
N ASN A 54 21.54 2.39 -6.68
CA ASN A 54 20.29 1.92 -6.05
C ASN A 54 20.55 0.93 -4.90
N ARG A 55 21.60 0.10 -4.99
CA ARG A 55 21.97 -0.84 -3.90
C ARG A 55 22.66 -0.13 -2.75
N LEU A 56 23.43 0.92 -3.07
CA LEU A 56 24.12 1.76 -2.09
C LEU A 56 23.18 2.73 -1.35
N GLU A 57 21.90 2.80 -1.76
CA GLU A 57 20.91 3.73 -1.22
C GLU A 57 21.35 5.21 -1.32
N ASP A 58 22.16 5.54 -2.34
CA ASP A 58 22.71 6.88 -2.58
C ASP A 58 22.06 7.54 -3.81
N PRO A 59 20.87 8.17 -3.64
CA PRO A 59 20.19 8.85 -4.73
C PRO A 59 20.93 10.13 -5.16
N VAL A 60 21.69 10.76 -4.26
CA VAL A 60 22.41 12.01 -4.57
C VAL A 60 23.58 11.71 -5.51
N GLY A 61 24.32 10.63 -5.25
CA GLY A 61 25.34 10.10 -6.13
C GLY A 61 24.78 9.70 -7.50
N ALA A 62 23.62 9.02 -7.53
CA ALA A 62 22.95 8.66 -8.79
C ALA A 62 22.60 9.91 -9.64
N VAL A 63 22.07 10.96 -9.02
CA VAL A 63 21.72 12.22 -9.72
C VAL A 63 22.96 12.95 -10.19
N LYS A 64 24.00 13.02 -9.36
CA LYS A 64 25.30 13.60 -9.77
C LYS A 64 25.90 12.84 -10.94
N LEU A 65 25.85 11.51 -10.93
CA LEU A 65 26.33 10.66 -12.02
C LEU A 65 25.60 11.03 -13.32
N LEU A 66 24.27 11.06 -13.30
CA LEU A 66 23.48 11.35 -14.49
C LEU A 66 23.73 12.77 -15.02
N ARG A 67 23.84 13.77 -14.14
CA ARG A 67 24.21 15.15 -14.51
C ARG A 67 25.63 15.23 -15.09
N SER A 68 26.56 14.42 -14.61
CA SER A 68 27.95 14.38 -15.11
C SER A 68 28.07 13.88 -16.56
N PHE A 69 27.02 13.22 -17.07
CA PHE A 69 26.94 12.72 -18.44
C PHE A 69 26.25 13.68 -19.40
N ARG A 70 25.62 14.75 -18.90
CA ARG A 70 24.95 15.73 -19.76
C ARG A 70 25.97 16.49 -20.60
N GLY A 71 25.72 16.60 -21.90
CA GLY A 71 26.55 17.35 -22.84
C GLY A 71 27.92 16.73 -23.14
N LYS A 72 28.21 15.51 -22.67
CA LYS A 72 29.44 14.79 -23.06
C LYS A 72 29.24 14.03 -24.36
N ASP A 73 30.08 14.31 -25.34
CA ASP A 73 30.14 13.54 -26.59
C ASP A 73 30.43 12.06 -26.27
N GLY A 74 29.65 11.15 -26.86
CA GLY A 74 29.80 9.71 -26.68
C GLY A 74 28.98 9.06 -25.56
N VAL A 75 28.19 9.81 -24.79
CA VAL A 75 27.25 9.22 -23.82
C VAL A 75 25.82 9.32 -24.35
N ARG A 76 25.13 8.18 -24.43
CA ARG A 76 23.71 8.14 -24.82
C ARG A 76 22.86 7.76 -23.62
N LEU A 77 22.07 8.71 -23.12
CA LEU A 77 21.00 8.44 -22.16
C LEU A 77 19.73 8.05 -22.91
N ASP A 78 18.98 7.09 -22.38
CA ASP A 78 17.68 6.66 -22.91
C ASP A 78 16.58 6.82 -21.85
N ASP A 79 15.33 6.59 -22.27
CA ASP A 79 14.19 6.78 -21.38
C ASP A 79 14.21 5.85 -20.16
N GLN A 80 14.82 4.67 -20.29
CA GLN A 80 14.94 3.73 -19.19
C GLN A 80 15.90 4.23 -18.11
N ASN A 81 16.96 4.94 -18.48
CA ASN A 81 17.90 5.53 -17.53
C ASN A 81 17.22 6.62 -16.68
N TYR A 82 16.44 7.51 -17.31
CA TYR A 82 15.65 8.55 -16.61
C TYR A 82 14.52 7.95 -15.76
N SER A 83 13.82 6.93 -16.27
CA SER A 83 12.85 6.16 -15.50
C SER A 83 13.46 5.49 -14.26
N TYR A 84 14.66 4.92 -14.40
CA TYR A 84 15.31 4.18 -13.32
C TYR A 84 15.83 5.10 -12.22
N ILE A 85 16.37 6.27 -12.57
CA ILE A 85 16.82 7.23 -11.54
C ILE A 85 15.64 7.81 -10.73
N LEU A 86 14.48 8.03 -11.35
CA LEU A 86 13.26 8.43 -10.62
C LEU A 86 12.84 7.35 -9.61
N ARG A 87 13.02 6.06 -9.94
CA ARG A 87 12.80 4.95 -8.99
C ARG A 87 13.78 4.97 -7.81
N ILE A 88 15.06 5.27 -8.04
CA ILE A 88 16.06 5.40 -6.96
C ILE A 88 15.67 6.56 -6.06
N CYS A 89 15.40 7.73 -6.64
CA CYS A 89 15.00 8.91 -5.90
C CYS A 89 13.69 8.71 -5.15
N ARG A 90 12.70 8.01 -5.70
CA ARG A 90 11.45 7.71 -4.97
C ARG A 90 11.71 6.97 -3.65
N LYS A 91 12.63 6.01 -3.65
CA LYS A 91 12.92 5.19 -2.47
C LYS A 91 13.65 5.96 -1.36
N HIS A 92 14.43 6.98 -1.72
CA HIS A 92 15.42 7.58 -0.83
C HIS A 92 15.37 9.11 -0.74
N CYS A 93 14.50 9.79 -1.50
CA CYS A 93 14.37 11.25 -1.51
C CYS A 93 12.97 11.73 -1.10
N SER A 94 12.92 13.01 -0.73
CA SER A 94 11.68 13.78 -0.59
C SER A 94 10.90 13.86 -1.91
N SER A 95 9.57 13.86 -1.83
CA SER A 95 8.70 14.14 -2.99
C SER A 95 9.07 15.44 -3.71
N SER A 96 9.44 16.50 -3.00
CA SER A 96 9.79 17.78 -3.61
C SER A 96 11.02 17.69 -4.52
N ASP A 97 12.00 16.87 -4.16
CA ASP A 97 13.23 16.72 -4.93
C ASP A 97 13.01 15.81 -6.14
N LEU A 98 12.20 14.76 -5.98
CA LEU A 98 11.77 13.94 -7.12
C LEU A 98 11.06 14.78 -8.19
N LEU A 99 10.28 15.78 -7.78
CA LEU A 99 9.59 16.68 -8.71
C LEU A 99 10.47 17.67 -9.41
N LYS A 100 11.40 18.27 -8.68
CA LYS A 100 12.41 19.14 -9.30
C LYS A 100 13.17 18.34 -10.34
N LEU A 101 13.56 17.11 -10.01
CA LEU A 101 14.26 16.22 -10.93
C LEU A 101 13.41 15.82 -12.14
N TYR A 102 12.12 15.52 -11.93
CA TYR A 102 11.20 15.22 -13.02
C TYR A 102 11.00 16.40 -13.97
N ARG A 103 10.79 17.62 -13.43
CA ARG A 103 10.67 18.86 -14.23
C ARG A 103 11.98 19.15 -14.99
N GLU A 104 13.11 18.98 -14.32
CA GLU A 104 14.44 19.10 -14.94
C GLU A 104 14.63 18.15 -16.12
N PHE A 105 14.18 16.89 -16.02
CA PHE A 105 14.25 15.95 -17.13
C PHE A 105 13.30 16.30 -18.27
N ARG A 106 12.10 16.80 -17.94
CA ARG A 106 11.13 17.25 -18.94
C ARG A 106 11.66 18.43 -19.77
N ASP A 107 12.28 19.42 -19.14
CA ASP A 107 12.81 20.60 -19.84
C ASP A 107 13.95 20.23 -20.81
N GLU A 108 14.56 19.06 -20.63
CA GLU A 108 15.61 18.50 -21.49
C GLU A 108 15.08 17.68 -22.69
N SER A 109 13.82 17.87 -23.07
CA SER A 109 13.18 17.19 -24.22
C SER A 109 13.02 15.68 -24.07
N TRP A 110 13.03 15.18 -22.84
CA TRP A 110 12.81 13.76 -22.56
C TRP A 110 11.33 13.40 -22.67
N THR A 111 11.01 12.24 -23.28
CA THR A 111 9.63 11.75 -23.43
C THR A 111 9.26 10.81 -22.28
N PRO A 112 8.30 11.20 -21.41
CA PRO A 112 7.90 10.34 -20.31
C PRO A 112 7.31 9.02 -20.78
N THR A 113 7.70 7.92 -20.13
CA THR A 113 7.16 6.59 -20.40
C THR A 113 6.05 6.26 -19.41
N GLN A 114 5.24 5.23 -19.73
CA GLN A 114 4.26 4.68 -18.79
C GLN A 114 4.91 4.28 -17.45
N PHE A 115 6.13 3.77 -17.48
CA PHE A 115 6.86 3.39 -16.28
C PHE A 115 7.20 4.59 -15.40
N THR A 116 7.62 5.72 -16.00
CA THR A 116 7.89 6.94 -15.22
C THR A 116 6.64 7.44 -14.50
N PHE A 117 5.50 7.48 -15.17
CA PHE A 117 4.25 7.87 -14.51
C PHE A 117 3.88 6.92 -13.37
N GLN A 118 4.15 5.62 -13.48
CA GLN A 118 3.93 4.67 -12.38
C GLN A 118 4.80 4.98 -11.16
N GLU A 119 6.08 5.30 -11.35
CA GLU A 119 6.96 5.67 -10.23
C GLU A 119 6.57 7.02 -9.62
N LEU A 120 6.16 8.00 -10.43
CA LEU A 120 5.65 9.28 -9.92
C LEU A 120 4.36 9.13 -9.11
N ILE A 121 3.40 8.34 -9.60
CA ILE A 121 2.16 8.02 -8.87
C ILE A 121 2.50 7.31 -7.56
N ALA A 122 3.37 6.30 -7.58
CA ALA A 122 3.81 5.60 -6.37
C ALA A 122 4.45 6.57 -5.36
N SER A 123 5.28 7.51 -5.82
CA SER A 123 5.85 8.55 -4.97
C SER A 123 4.79 9.46 -4.35
N CYS A 124 3.71 9.77 -5.08
CA CYS A 124 2.59 10.55 -4.53
C CYS A 124 1.93 9.82 -3.37
N VAL A 125 1.77 8.49 -3.48
CA VAL A 125 1.22 7.64 -2.41
C VAL A 125 2.11 7.64 -1.18
N ASP A 126 3.39 7.34 -1.38
CA ASP A 126 4.38 7.23 -0.30
C ASP A 126 4.44 8.53 0.53
N ASN A 127 4.29 9.68 -0.15
CA ASN A 127 4.38 11.01 0.45
C ASN A 127 3.02 11.67 0.74
N ARG A 128 1.89 10.97 0.51
CA ARG A 128 0.52 11.50 0.63
C ARG A 128 0.30 12.87 -0.06
N ASN A 129 0.94 13.09 -1.22
CA ASN A 129 0.92 14.39 -1.90
C ASN A 129 -0.11 14.41 -3.06
N MET A 130 -1.34 14.85 -2.75
CA MET A 130 -2.44 14.91 -3.72
C MET A 130 -2.25 16.02 -4.77
N ASN A 131 -1.67 17.18 -4.41
CA ASN A 131 -1.47 18.27 -5.37
C ASN A 131 -0.55 17.82 -6.49
N LEU A 132 0.52 17.11 -6.12
CA LEU A 132 1.40 16.50 -7.09
C LEU A 132 0.67 15.45 -7.92
N LEU A 133 -0.12 14.57 -7.31
CA LEU A 133 -0.84 13.55 -8.06
C LEU A 133 -1.70 14.17 -9.18
N LYS A 134 -2.37 15.30 -8.93
CA LYS A 134 -3.12 16.05 -9.96
C LYS A 134 -2.22 16.59 -11.08
N GLU A 135 -1.05 17.13 -10.75
CA GLU A 135 -0.07 17.60 -11.75
C GLU A 135 0.41 16.44 -12.64
N VAL A 136 0.75 15.29 -12.03
CA VAL A 136 1.24 14.09 -12.74
C VAL A 136 0.17 13.51 -13.66
N ILE A 137 -1.10 13.48 -13.23
CA ILE A 137 -2.23 13.02 -14.06
C ILE A 137 -2.40 13.94 -15.27
N LYS A 138 -2.48 15.25 -15.05
CA LYS A 138 -2.64 16.24 -16.12
C LYS A 138 -1.48 16.16 -17.12
N GLU A 139 -0.27 16.00 -16.63
CA GLU A 139 0.90 15.92 -17.49
C GLU A 139 0.90 14.66 -18.36
N ARG A 140 0.49 13.52 -17.80
CA ARG A 140 0.30 12.29 -18.55
C ARG A 140 -0.70 12.45 -19.70
N GLU A 141 -1.79 13.17 -19.46
CA GLU A 141 -2.79 13.50 -20.48
C GLU A 141 -2.20 14.38 -21.58
N THR A 142 -1.44 15.43 -21.21
CA THR A 142 -0.76 16.29 -22.20
C THR A 142 0.31 15.57 -23.01
N ALA A 143 0.92 14.52 -22.45
CA ALA A 143 1.88 13.67 -23.14
C ALA A 143 1.21 12.67 -24.12
N GLY A 144 -0.13 12.63 -24.19
CA GLY A 144 -0.86 11.75 -25.10
C GLY A 144 -0.72 10.26 -24.78
N LEU A 145 -0.27 9.91 -23.57
CA LEU A 145 -0.10 8.51 -23.19
C LEU A 145 -1.44 7.89 -22.81
N PRO A 146 -1.85 6.78 -23.46
CA PRO A 146 -3.14 6.17 -23.23
C PRO A 146 -3.29 5.73 -21.78
N SER A 147 -4.48 5.95 -21.23
CA SER A 147 -4.77 5.46 -19.90
C SER A 147 -5.22 4.01 -19.86
N SER A 148 -4.30 3.11 -19.53
CA SER A 148 -4.64 1.72 -19.23
C SER A 148 -5.47 1.63 -17.95
N ILE A 149 -6.42 0.69 -17.89
CA ILE A 149 -7.23 0.36 -16.70
C ILE A 149 -6.36 0.19 -15.44
N GLN A 150 -5.20 -0.46 -15.56
CA GLN A 150 -4.25 -0.65 -14.45
C GLN A 150 -3.66 0.66 -13.92
N ALA A 151 -3.46 1.66 -14.78
CA ALA A 151 -2.93 2.94 -14.38
C ALA A 151 -4.00 3.79 -13.68
N GLU A 152 -5.23 3.76 -14.17
CA GLU A 152 -6.37 4.39 -13.50
C GLU A 152 -6.67 3.77 -12.13
N SER A 153 -6.61 2.45 -12.00
CA SER A 153 -6.74 1.77 -10.70
C SER A 153 -5.62 2.17 -9.73
N LYS A 154 -4.38 2.30 -10.20
CA LYS A 154 -3.26 2.80 -9.37
C LYS A 154 -3.43 4.27 -8.99
N ILE A 155 -3.93 5.11 -9.90
CA ILE A 155 -4.22 6.51 -9.60
C ILE A 155 -5.34 6.58 -8.57
N LEU A 156 -6.41 5.82 -8.73
CA LEU A 156 -7.49 5.73 -7.76
C LEU A 156 -6.95 5.32 -6.38
N ASP A 157 -6.19 4.22 -6.30
CA ASP A 157 -5.54 3.79 -5.06
C ASP A 157 -4.68 4.89 -4.45
N ALA A 158 -4.03 5.71 -5.30
CA ALA A 158 -3.24 6.85 -4.87
C ALA A 158 -4.11 8.01 -4.37
N VAL A 159 -5.20 8.36 -5.05
CA VAL A 159 -6.16 9.38 -4.63
C VAL A 159 -6.76 8.98 -3.28
N ILE A 160 -7.14 7.72 -3.12
CA ILE A 160 -7.62 7.14 -1.86
C ILE A 160 -6.56 7.31 -0.77
N LYS A 161 -5.34 6.79 -0.97
CA LYS A 161 -4.29 6.81 0.07
C LYS A 161 -3.77 8.20 0.41
N THR A 162 -3.89 9.17 -0.49
CA THR A 162 -3.49 10.58 -0.27
C THR A 162 -4.55 11.41 0.47
N GLY A 163 -5.77 10.88 0.66
CA GLY A 163 -6.62 11.24 1.80
C GLY A 163 -7.68 12.32 1.59
N ARG A 164 -8.10 12.64 0.35
CA ARG A 164 -9.23 13.54 0.11
C ARG A 164 -10.41 12.80 -0.52
N ASN A 165 -11.47 12.57 0.25
CA ASN A 165 -12.68 11.88 -0.23
C ASN A 165 -13.37 12.61 -1.38
N VAL A 166 -13.43 13.94 -1.33
CA VAL A 166 -14.01 14.77 -2.41
C VAL A 166 -13.28 14.54 -3.72
N ASP A 167 -11.95 14.49 -3.68
CA ASP A 167 -11.12 14.20 -4.86
C ASP A 167 -11.35 12.75 -5.35
N SER A 168 -11.66 11.82 -4.45
CA SER A 168 -11.93 10.41 -4.78
C SER A 168 -13.26 10.23 -5.53
N LEU A 169 -14.32 10.94 -5.11
CA LEU A 169 -15.62 10.95 -5.80
C LEU A 169 -15.54 11.65 -7.16
N GLN A 170 -14.84 12.79 -7.24
CA GLN A 170 -14.57 13.47 -8.51
C GLN A 170 -13.79 12.57 -9.47
N PHE A 171 -12.81 11.82 -8.96
CA PHE A 171 -12.04 10.90 -9.78
C PHE A 171 -12.91 9.75 -10.33
N LEU A 172 -13.85 9.21 -9.54
CA LEU A 172 -14.83 8.23 -10.06
C LEU A 172 -15.68 8.80 -11.19
N SER A 173 -16.17 10.05 -11.05
CA SER A 173 -16.91 10.68 -12.14
C SER A 173 -16.04 10.87 -13.38
N ASP A 174 -14.77 11.25 -13.20
CA ASP A 174 -13.82 11.42 -14.31
C ASP A 174 -13.47 10.09 -14.99
N LEU A 175 -13.45 8.97 -14.26
CA LEU A 175 -13.29 7.64 -14.86
C LEU A 175 -14.47 7.30 -15.76
N ARG A 176 -15.70 7.56 -15.30
CA ARG A 176 -16.93 7.31 -16.05
C ARG A 176 -17.01 8.16 -17.31
N THR A 177 -16.65 9.45 -17.24
CA THR A 177 -16.63 10.33 -18.43
C THR A 177 -15.59 9.89 -19.46
N ARG A 178 -14.51 9.25 -19.02
CA ARG A 178 -13.48 8.64 -19.88
C ARG A 178 -13.86 7.24 -20.37
N GLY A 179 -15.07 6.76 -20.09
CA GLY A 179 -15.56 5.45 -20.53
C GLY A 179 -14.97 4.27 -19.76
N ILE A 180 -14.37 4.51 -18.59
CA ILE A 180 -13.78 3.48 -17.74
C ILE A 180 -14.75 3.18 -16.61
N CYS A 181 -15.35 1.99 -16.63
CA CYS A 181 -16.28 1.55 -15.61
C CYS A 181 -15.51 1.14 -14.33
N PRO A 182 -15.78 1.79 -13.18
CA PRO A 182 -15.26 1.35 -11.89
C PRO A 182 -15.72 -0.09 -11.59
N ASP A 183 -14.85 -0.90 -10.99
CA ASP A 183 -15.15 -2.28 -10.62
C ASP A 183 -15.46 -2.42 -9.11
N ILE A 184 -15.86 -3.62 -8.69
CA ILE A 184 -16.18 -3.89 -7.28
C ILE A 184 -14.97 -3.67 -6.35
N HIS A 185 -13.75 -3.88 -6.84
CA HIS A 185 -12.53 -3.68 -6.05
C HIS A 185 -12.26 -2.19 -5.80
N THR A 186 -12.50 -1.36 -6.83
CA THR A 186 -12.46 0.10 -6.76
C THR A 186 -13.39 0.63 -5.68
N TYR A 187 -14.67 0.22 -5.71
CA TYR A 187 -15.63 0.62 -4.68
C TYR A 187 -15.24 0.14 -3.28
N GLY A 188 -14.77 -1.11 -3.16
CA GLY A 188 -14.36 -1.67 -1.88
C GLY A 188 -13.21 -0.89 -1.24
N SER A 189 -12.26 -0.44 -2.05
CA SER A 189 -11.13 0.38 -1.60
C SER A 189 -11.57 1.77 -1.15
N LEU A 190 -12.47 2.40 -1.90
CA LEU A 190 -13.03 3.72 -1.58
C LEU A 190 -13.87 3.70 -0.31
N ILE A 191 -14.78 2.73 -0.18
CA ILE A 191 -15.66 2.59 0.99
C ILE A 191 -14.81 2.28 2.23
N SER A 192 -13.87 1.34 2.13
CA SER A 192 -12.95 1.01 3.24
C SER A 192 -12.17 2.24 3.72
N HIS A 193 -11.76 3.10 2.79
CA HIS A 193 -11.07 4.33 3.13
C HIS A 193 -11.98 5.39 3.76
N ALA A 194 -13.17 5.62 3.20
CA ALA A 194 -14.14 6.56 3.73
C ALA A 194 -14.60 6.19 5.15
N ILE A 195 -14.78 4.89 5.42
CA ILE A 195 -15.03 4.36 6.78
C ILE A 195 -13.89 4.74 7.72
N LYS A 196 -12.63 4.50 7.33
CA LYS A 196 -11.44 4.83 8.14
C LYS A 196 -11.27 6.33 8.42
N GLN A 197 -11.83 7.18 7.57
CA GLN A 197 -11.87 8.63 7.79
C GLN A 197 -13.11 9.09 8.58
N ASN A 198 -13.98 8.16 8.99
CA ASN A 198 -15.24 8.46 9.66
C ASN A 198 -16.15 9.41 8.85
N ASN A 199 -16.17 9.26 7.52
CA ASN A 199 -16.98 10.08 6.62
C ASN A 199 -18.17 9.28 6.08
N GLN A 200 -19.26 9.27 6.84
CA GLN A 200 -20.45 8.47 6.52
C GLN A 200 -21.16 8.92 5.24
N GLU A 201 -21.22 10.23 4.98
CA GLU A 201 -21.88 10.77 3.77
C GLU A 201 -21.26 10.21 2.48
N VAL A 202 -19.93 10.10 2.44
CA VAL A 202 -19.21 9.51 1.31
C VAL A 202 -19.44 8.00 1.24
N VAL A 203 -19.48 7.30 2.39
CA VAL A 203 -19.79 5.86 2.44
C VAL A 203 -21.16 5.58 1.82
N ASP A 204 -22.19 6.32 2.22
CA ASP A 204 -23.56 6.16 1.73
C ASP A 204 -23.65 6.48 0.23
N THR A 205 -22.96 7.54 -0.21
CA THR A 205 -22.89 7.92 -1.63
C THR A 205 -22.25 6.81 -2.47
N LEU A 206 -21.16 6.21 -2.00
CA LEU A 206 -20.44 5.14 -2.71
C LEU A 206 -21.27 3.86 -2.77
N PHE A 207 -21.99 3.50 -1.70
CA PHE A 207 -22.90 2.34 -1.72
C PHE A 207 -24.04 2.55 -2.72
N LYS A 208 -24.63 3.74 -2.76
CA LYS A 208 -25.66 4.07 -3.74
C LYS A 208 -25.14 3.97 -5.18
N GLN A 209 -23.95 4.50 -5.45
CA GLN A 209 -23.32 4.43 -6.77
C GLN A 209 -22.97 2.99 -7.17
N LEU A 210 -22.55 2.14 -6.22
CA LEU A 210 -22.30 0.72 -6.45
C LEU A 210 -23.57 -0.01 -6.88
N ASP A 211 -24.70 0.28 -6.23
CA ASP A 211 -26.01 -0.29 -6.59
C ASP A 211 -26.51 0.24 -7.95
N GLU A 212 -26.33 1.54 -8.23
CA GLU A 212 -26.67 2.17 -9.51
C GLU A 212 -25.85 1.59 -10.68
N ASP A 213 -24.59 1.25 -10.45
CA ASP A 213 -23.72 0.58 -11.42
C ASP A 213 -24.05 -0.92 -11.58
N GLY A 214 -25.03 -1.44 -10.82
CA GLY A 214 -25.49 -2.82 -10.88
C GLY A 214 -24.46 -3.84 -10.37
N LEU A 215 -23.49 -3.39 -9.55
CA LEU A 215 -22.44 -4.24 -9.01
C LEU A 215 -22.92 -4.92 -7.73
N VAL A 216 -22.86 -6.25 -7.68
CA VAL A 216 -23.32 -7.01 -6.52
C VAL A 216 -22.17 -7.27 -5.54
N PRO A 217 -22.29 -6.90 -4.25
CA PRO A 217 -21.30 -7.21 -3.22
C PRO A 217 -20.93 -8.69 -3.17
N SER A 218 -19.65 -9.00 -3.39
CA SER A 218 -19.11 -10.34 -3.22
C SER A 218 -18.69 -10.60 -1.77
N GLN A 219 -18.39 -11.85 -1.43
CA GLN A 219 -17.81 -12.18 -0.11
C GLN A 219 -16.48 -11.45 0.15
N SER A 220 -15.63 -11.30 -0.87
CA SER A 220 -14.36 -10.59 -0.72
C SER A 220 -14.56 -9.10 -0.47
N PHE A 221 -15.53 -8.48 -1.16
CA PHE A 221 -15.94 -7.10 -0.90
C PHE A 221 -16.50 -6.93 0.51
N GLY A 222 -17.42 -7.80 0.94
CA GLY A 222 -17.98 -7.74 2.29
C GLY A 222 -16.92 -7.88 3.39
N VAL A 223 -15.93 -8.77 3.20
CA VAL A 223 -14.78 -8.88 4.12
C VAL A 223 -13.98 -7.58 4.20
N LEU A 224 -13.70 -6.94 3.06
CA LEU A 224 -12.92 -5.70 3.00
C LEU A 224 -13.59 -4.56 3.77
N VAL A 225 -14.91 -4.39 3.59
CA VAL A 225 -15.72 -3.38 4.29
C VAL A 225 -15.78 -3.70 5.79
N MET A 226 -16.03 -4.95 6.17
CA MET A 226 -16.08 -5.37 7.58
C MET A 226 -14.76 -5.15 8.32
N VAL A 227 -13.62 -5.40 7.67
CA VAL A 227 -12.29 -5.08 8.23
C VAL A 227 -12.13 -3.58 8.44
N ALA A 228 -12.69 -2.73 7.58
CA ALA A 228 -12.65 -1.28 7.76
C ALA A 228 -13.39 -0.85 9.03
N PHE A 229 -14.59 -1.37 9.26
CA PHE A 229 -15.36 -1.11 10.49
C PHE A 229 -14.65 -1.63 11.74
N ALA A 230 -13.98 -2.79 11.65
CA ALA A 230 -13.19 -3.35 12.75
C ALA A 230 -12.06 -2.40 13.20
N VAL A 231 -11.35 -1.82 12.24
CA VAL A 231 -10.24 -0.88 12.50
C VAL A 231 -10.72 0.39 13.21
N VAL A 232 -11.88 0.92 12.83
CA VAL A 232 -12.44 2.16 13.41
C VAL A 232 -13.17 1.88 14.72
N GLY A 233 -13.64 0.65 14.93
CA GLY A 233 -14.49 0.29 16.06
C GLY A 233 -15.94 0.72 15.90
N SER A 234 -16.44 0.78 14.65
CA SER A 234 -17.83 1.13 14.36
C SER A 234 -18.73 -0.11 14.37
N GLY A 235 -18.91 -0.73 15.53
CA GLY A 235 -19.69 -1.96 15.68
C GLY A 235 -21.14 -1.87 15.15
N LYS A 236 -21.85 -0.78 15.44
CA LYS A 236 -23.24 -0.57 14.98
C LYS A 236 -23.35 -0.56 13.44
N GLN A 237 -22.43 0.15 12.78
CA GLN A 237 -22.40 0.21 11.31
C GLN A 237 -22.03 -1.15 10.70
N ALA A 238 -21.20 -1.93 11.39
CA ALA A 238 -20.87 -3.29 10.99
C ALA A 238 -22.10 -4.23 11.08
N ASP A 239 -22.96 -4.07 12.09
CA ASP A 239 -24.22 -4.83 12.21
C ASP A 239 -25.23 -4.49 11.10
N GLU A 240 -25.39 -3.19 10.81
CA GLU A 240 -26.23 -2.71 9.70
C GLU A 240 -25.75 -3.31 8.38
N TYR A 241 -24.44 -3.25 8.12
CA TYR A 241 -23.86 -3.77 6.89
C TYR A 241 -23.97 -5.30 6.77
N ILE A 242 -23.81 -6.05 7.87
CA ILE A 242 -24.07 -7.50 7.89
C ILE A 242 -25.53 -7.81 7.54
N THR A 243 -26.47 -6.98 7.96
CA THR A 243 -27.89 -7.14 7.60
C THR A 243 -28.10 -6.91 6.11
N VAL A 244 -27.44 -5.91 5.52
CA VAL A 244 -27.43 -5.69 4.06
C VAL A 244 -26.88 -6.92 3.32
N LEU A 245 -25.73 -7.45 3.73
CA LEU A 245 -25.14 -8.64 3.10
C LEU A 245 -26.08 -9.86 3.16
N LYS A 246 -26.78 -10.07 4.29
CA LYS A 246 -27.78 -11.14 4.41
C LYS A 246 -28.95 -10.94 3.44
N ASN A 247 -29.47 -9.72 3.35
CA ASN A 247 -30.61 -9.40 2.47
C ASN A 247 -30.24 -9.56 0.99
N GLN A 248 -28.98 -9.34 0.64
CA GLN A 248 -28.44 -9.57 -0.70
C GLN A 248 -28.07 -11.04 -0.96
N GLY A 249 -28.32 -11.95 -0.01
CA GLY A 249 -28.01 -13.38 -0.15
C GLY A 249 -26.53 -13.73 -0.06
N VAL A 250 -25.68 -12.82 0.43
CA VAL A 250 -24.24 -13.05 0.60
C VAL A 250 -24.02 -13.90 1.85
N ALA A 251 -23.50 -15.12 1.66
CA ALA A 251 -23.16 -16.00 2.77
C ALA A 251 -22.02 -15.41 3.62
N LEU A 252 -22.29 -15.22 4.91
CA LEU A 252 -21.33 -14.66 5.85
C LEU A 252 -20.21 -15.66 6.15
N THR A 253 -18.98 -15.19 6.10
CA THR A 253 -17.78 -16.02 6.35
C THR A 253 -17.28 -15.85 7.79
N SER A 254 -16.48 -16.80 8.26
CA SER A 254 -15.82 -16.69 9.57
C SER A 254 -14.97 -15.42 9.71
N ARG A 255 -14.37 -14.94 8.61
CA ARG A 255 -13.61 -13.69 8.60
C ARG A 255 -14.51 -12.46 8.76
N MET A 256 -15.72 -12.45 8.21
CA MET A 256 -16.67 -11.34 8.43
C MET A 256 -17.12 -11.29 9.89
N TYR A 257 -17.45 -12.44 10.49
CA TYR A 257 -17.77 -12.52 11.92
C TYR A 257 -16.59 -12.11 12.81
N ALA A 258 -15.37 -12.56 12.51
CA ALA A 258 -14.18 -12.13 13.23
C ALA A 258 -14.02 -10.60 13.21
N SER A 259 -14.23 -9.96 12.05
CA SER A 259 -14.21 -8.50 11.94
C SER A 259 -15.36 -7.83 12.69
N LEU A 260 -16.57 -8.42 12.72
CA LEU A 260 -17.69 -7.89 13.50
C LEU A 260 -17.37 -7.90 15.01
N ILE A 261 -16.87 -9.03 15.50
CA ILE A 261 -16.44 -9.19 16.90
C ILE A 261 -15.35 -8.17 17.21
N ASP A 262 -14.34 -8.01 16.35
CA ASP A 262 -13.26 -7.03 16.55
C ASP A 262 -13.75 -5.57 16.48
N ALA A 263 -14.77 -5.26 15.67
CA ALA A 263 -15.39 -3.94 15.63
C ALA A 263 -16.06 -3.58 16.97
N HIS A 264 -16.87 -4.49 17.50
CA HIS A 264 -17.51 -4.33 18.81
C HIS A 264 -16.49 -4.31 19.96
N ALA A 265 -15.48 -5.18 19.91
CA ALA A 265 -14.36 -5.15 20.86
C ALA A 265 -13.58 -3.84 20.81
N THR A 266 -13.41 -3.25 19.62
CA THR A 266 -12.76 -1.93 19.46
C THR A 266 -13.66 -0.81 19.97
N ALA A 267 -14.98 -0.93 19.83
CA ALA A 267 -15.95 -0.02 20.45
C ALA A 267 -16.00 -0.11 21.99
N GLY A 268 -15.52 -1.23 22.57
CA GLY A 268 -15.67 -1.53 23.99
C GLY A 268 -17.03 -2.14 24.35
N ASP A 269 -17.78 -2.62 23.35
CA ASP A 269 -19.05 -3.31 23.54
C ASP A 269 -18.83 -4.83 23.60
N THR A 270 -18.50 -5.34 24.79
CA THR A 270 -18.27 -6.78 24.99
C THR A 270 -19.52 -7.60 24.73
N TRP A 271 -20.69 -7.10 25.10
CA TRP A 271 -21.95 -7.84 24.96
C TRP A 271 -22.27 -8.11 23.49
N SER A 272 -22.17 -7.09 22.63
CA SER A 272 -22.38 -7.26 21.19
C SER A 272 -21.30 -8.14 20.55
N ALA A 273 -20.05 -8.09 21.04
CA ALA A 273 -18.98 -8.98 20.60
C ALA A 273 -19.27 -10.46 20.90
N GLU A 274 -19.70 -10.78 22.13
CA GLU A 274 -20.13 -12.12 22.53
C GLU A 274 -21.38 -12.58 21.75
N MET A 275 -22.36 -11.70 21.58
CA MET A 275 -23.56 -11.99 20.80
C MET A 275 -23.22 -12.35 19.35
N ALA A 276 -22.32 -11.60 18.72
CA ALA A 276 -21.85 -11.89 17.37
C ALA A 276 -21.16 -13.26 17.27
N PHE A 277 -20.35 -13.64 18.27
CA PHE A 277 -19.73 -14.96 18.36
C PHE A 277 -20.78 -16.06 18.54
N HIS A 278 -21.78 -15.86 19.40
CA HIS A 278 -22.83 -16.83 19.62
C HIS A 278 -23.67 -17.07 18.36
N ILE A 279 -24.06 -16.00 17.67
CA ILE A 279 -24.79 -16.07 16.39
C ILE A 279 -23.97 -16.81 15.32
N MET A 280 -22.65 -16.60 15.29
CA MET A 280 -21.74 -17.31 14.39
C MET A 280 -21.79 -18.82 14.60
N VAL A 281 -21.69 -19.27 15.86
CA VAL A 281 -21.75 -20.69 16.25
C VAL A 281 -23.14 -21.28 15.96
N GLN A 282 -24.22 -20.59 16.33
CA GLN A 282 -25.59 -21.05 16.06
C GLN A 282 -25.87 -21.27 14.57
N ARG A 283 -25.21 -20.50 13.70
CA ARG A 283 -25.32 -20.63 12.25
C ARG A 283 -24.39 -21.68 11.65
N GLY A 284 -23.67 -22.44 12.48
CA GLY A 284 -22.73 -23.47 12.05
C GLY A 284 -21.46 -22.92 11.41
N VAL A 285 -21.16 -21.63 11.57
CA VAL A 285 -19.91 -21.06 11.06
C VAL A 285 -18.82 -21.33 12.10
N VAL A 286 -17.80 -22.10 11.70
CA VAL A 286 -16.73 -22.53 12.62
C VAL A 286 -15.89 -21.33 13.10
N PRO A 287 -15.83 -21.06 14.42
CA PRO A 287 -14.96 -20.04 14.99
C PRO A 287 -13.50 -20.24 14.61
N THR A 288 -12.80 -19.13 14.37
CA THR A 288 -11.35 -19.15 14.08
C THR A 288 -10.59 -18.51 15.23
N ALA A 289 -9.28 -18.71 15.30
CA ALA A 289 -8.42 -18.05 16.30
C ALA A 289 -8.65 -16.52 16.37
N ARG A 290 -8.91 -15.86 15.23
CA ARG A 290 -9.24 -14.42 15.17
C ARG A 290 -10.53 -14.05 15.89
N CYS A 291 -11.54 -14.93 15.91
CA CYS A 291 -12.78 -14.70 16.65
C CYS A 291 -12.50 -14.63 18.16
N TYR A 292 -11.70 -15.58 18.68
CA TYR A 292 -11.29 -15.57 20.09
C TYR A 292 -10.34 -14.42 20.40
N GLU A 293 -9.45 -14.01 19.48
CA GLU A 293 -8.65 -12.79 19.65
C GLU A 293 -9.53 -11.55 19.83
N GLY A 294 -10.62 -11.44 19.05
CA GLY A 294 -11.59 -10.36 19.18
C GLY A 294 -12.28 -10.38 20.55
N LEU A 295 -12.73 -11.54 21.02
CA LEU A 295 -13.33 -11.69 22.36
C LEU A 295 -12.34 -11.36 23.48
N ALA A 296 -11.11 -11.88 23.40
CA ALA A 296 -10.06 -11.56 24.36
C ALA A 296 -9.76 -10.05 24.40
N LYS A 297 -9.85 -9.36 23.26
CA LYS A 297 -9.71 -7.90 23.20
C LYS A 297 -10.86 -7.19 23.90
N ALA A 298 -12.10 -7.67 23.72
CA ALA A 298 -13.28 -7.11 24.38
C ALA A 298 -13.19 -7.28 25.91
N TYR A 299 -12.90 -8.50 26.39
CA TYR A 299 -12.74 -8.79 27.81
C TYR A 299 -11.58 -8.01 28.46
N MET A 300 -10.47 -7.84 27.74
CA MET A 300 -9.36 -7.02 28.23
C MET A 300 -9.79 -5.56 28.44
N LYS A 301 -10.60 -4.99 27.55
CA LYS A 301 -11.12 -3.62 27.71
C LYS A 301 -12.09 -3.48 28.88
N GLU A 302 -12.87 -4.52 29.16
CA GLU A 302 -13.79 -4.57 30.30
C GLU A 302 -13.05 -4.81 31.64
N GLY A 303 -11.81 -5.31 31.60
CA GLY A 303 -11.02 -5.65 32.78
C GLY A 303 -11.31 -7.04 33.35
N ALA A 304 -12.01 -7.89 32.59
CA ALA A 304 -12.36 -9.25 32.97
C ALA A 304 -11.23 -10.22 32.61
N ALA A 305 -10.14 -10.24 33.40
CA ALA A 305 -9.00 -11.12 33.12
C ALA A 305 -9.33 -12.61 33.34
N ASP A 306 -10.19 -12.94 34.30
CA ASP A 306 -10.60 -14.31 34.60
C ASP A 306 -11.32 -14.95 33.41
N THR A 307 -12.18 -14.19 32.73
CA THR A 307 -12.92 -14.68 31.54
C THR A 307 -12.00 -14.93 30.35
N ILE A 308 -10.81 -14.31 30.28
CA ILE A 308 -9.80 -14.63 29.26
C ILE A 308 -9.19 -16.01 29.52
N SER A 309 -9.06 -16.43 30.78
CA SER A 309 -8.59 -17.78 31.13
C SER A 309 -9.61 -18.84 30.71
N ASP A 310 -10.90 -18.60 31.01
CA ASP A 310 -12.00 -19.46 30.57
C ASP A 310 -12.06 -19.56 29.04
N LEU A 311 -11.80 -18.45 28.34
CA LEU A 311 -11.73 -18.40 26.88
C LEU A 311 -10.62 -19.29 26.31
N ILE A 312 -9.45 -19.32 26.96
CA ILE A 312 -8.32 -20.19 26.58
C ILE A 312 -8.68 -21.66 26.75
N ASP A 313 -9.36 -22.01 27.85
CA ASP A 313 -9.78 -23.38 28.09
C ASP A 313 -10.89 -23.81 27.10
N ARG A 314 -11.81 -22.90 26.74
CA ARG A 314 -12.78 -23.12 25.65
C ARG A 314 -12.08 -23.40 24.32
N MET A 315 -11.06 -22.60 23.95
CA MET A 315 -10.30 -22.82 22.72
C MET A 315 -9.62 -24.19 22.70
N ARG A 316 -9.03 -24.62 23.83
CA ARG A 316 -8.38 -25.93 23.96
C ARG A 316 -9.39 -27.06 23.82
N GLY A 317 -10.55 -26.94 24.46
CA GLY A 317 -11.64 -27.93 24.37
C GLY A 317 -12.19 -28.08 22.94
N GLU A 318 -12.22 -27.00 22.18
CA GLU A 318 -12.69 -26.98 20.78
C GLU A 318 -11.57 -27.27 19.76
N GLY A 319 -10.35 -27.57 20.22
CA GLY A 319 -9.21 -27.92 19.36
C GLY A 319 -8.62 -26.74 18.57
N VAL A 320 -8.91 -25.51 18.97
CA VAL A 320 -8.39 -24.29 18.34
C VAL A 320 -7.06 -23.92 18.98
N SER A 321 -5.99 -23.77 18.18
CA SER A 321 -4.68 -23.37 18.69
C SER A 321 -4.73 -21.97 19.31
N VAL A 322 -4.37 -21.87 20.59
CA VAL A 322 -4.18 -20.59 21.27
C VAL A 322 -2.88 -19.97 20.76
N ASN A 323 -2.95 -18.71 20.31
CA ASN A 323 -1.79 -18.01 19.79
C ASN A 323 -1.21 -17.03 20.82
N SER A 324 0.00 -16.53 20.54
CA SER A 324 0.70 -15.60 21.42
C SER A 324 -0.08 -14.32 21.69
N GLY A 325 -0.90 -13.85 20.75
CA GLY A 325 -1.70 -12.64 20.90
C GLY A 325 -2.75 -12.74 22.02
N ILE A 326 -3.36 -13.90 22.21
CA ILE A 326 -4.33 -14.13 23.29
C ILE A 326 -3.64 -14.20 24.65
N TYR A 327 -2.48 -14.88 24.72
CA TYR A 327 -1.66 -14.88 25.94
C TYR A 327 -1.20 -13.48 26.33
N CYS A 328 -0.73 -12.66 25.37
CA CYS A 328 -0.34 -11.28 25.66
C CYS A 328 -1.49 -10.47 26.27
N LYS A 329 -2.72 -10.64 25.79
CA LYS A 329 -3.91 -9.96 26.35
C LYS A 329 -4.25 -10.43 27.76
N LEU A 330 -4.09 -11.72 28.05
CA LEU A 330 -4.23 -12.26 29.40
C LEU A 330 -3.21 -11.63 30.36
N PHE A 331 -1.92 -11.64 29.98
CA PHE A 331 -0.85 -11.04 30.78
C PHE A 331 -1.08 -9.54 31.01
N GLU A 332 -1.51 -8.82 29.97
CA GLU A 332 -1.87 -7.40 30.07
C GLU A 332 -3.04 -7.19 31.04
N GLY A 333 -4.07 -8.03 30.98
CA GLY A 333 -5.22 -7.99 31.90
C GLY A 333 -4.81 -8.25 33.36
N LEU A 334 -4.01 -9.29 33.62
CA LEU A 334 -3.50 -9.64 34.95
C LEU A 334 -2.58 -8.56 35.53
N TRP A 335 -1.80 -7.89 34.67
CA TRP A 335 -0.95 -6.77 35.06
C TRP A 335 -1.79 -5.56 35.47
N ARG A 336 -2.78 -5.19 34.65
CA ARG A 336 -3.70 -4.08 34.95
C ARG A 336 -4.58 -4.34 36.17
N GLY A 337 -4.96 -5.59 36.42
CA GLY A 337 -5.71 -6.02 37.60
C GLY A 337 -4.90 -6.10 38.90
N GLY A 338 -3.58 -5.82 38.86
CA GLY A 338 -2.72 -5.85 40.04
C GLY A 338 -2.38 -7.24 40.58
N VAL A 339 -2.80 -8.30 39.89
CA VAL A 339 -2.60 -9.70 40.30
C VAL A 339 -1.13 -10.12 40.12
N LEU A 340 -0.44 -9.54 39.13
CA LEU A 340 0.98 -9.79 38.87
C LEU A 340 1.96 -8.99 39.76
N LEU A 341 1.48 -8.09 40.62
CA LEU A 341 2.34 -7.35 41.57
C LEU A 341 2.69 -8.15 42.84
N PHE A 342 2.13 -9.37 42.98
CA PHE A 342 2.28 -10.23 44.17
C PHE A 342 2.95 -11.59 43.90
N LEU A 343 3.51 -11.78 42.70
CA LEU A 343 4.42 -12.90 42.37
C LEU A 343 5.83 -12.35 42.19
#